data_AF-B9IZR8-F1
#
_entry.id   AF-B9IZR8-F1
#
_cell.length_a   1.000
_cell.length_b   1.000
_cell.length_c   1.000
_cell.angle_alpha   90.00
_cell.angle_beta   90.00
_cell.angle_gamma   90.00
#
_symmetry.space_group_name_H-M   'P 1'
#
loop_
_entity.id
_entity.type
_entity.pdbx_description
1 polymer ?
#
loop_
_entity_poly.entity_id
_entity_poly.type
_entity_poly.pdbx_seq_one_letter_code
_entity_poly.pdbx_strand_id
1 'polypeptide(L)'
;MVTVAKKVFHSHITGLQDTLHLLNDTALEQAVKALQEANRIEFYRNGGSGIIAMDAYHKFMRTGISCIAHTDSHFQIMGEGLLSKNSVVIGISHSGSNKGLLEALEVAKARGAKIIAIRSYQKSALIQLAEITL
;
A
#
# COMPACT_ATOMS: atom_id res chain seq x y z
N MET A 1 35.26 1.24 -0.71
CA MET A 1 34.08 2.04 -0.33
C MET A 1 33.34 2.64 -1.53
N VAL A 2 33.98 3.45 -2.39
CA VAL A 2 33.32 4.08 -3.55
C VAL A 2 32.66 3.08 -4.52
N THR A 3 33.29 1.93 -4.79
CA THR A 3 32.69 0.89 -5.65
C THR A 3 31.40 0.30 -5.06
N VAL A 4 31.33 0.11 -3.75
CA VAL A 4 30.11 -0.39 -3.07
C VAL A 4 29.00 0.65 -3.15
N ALA A 5 29.33 1.93 -2.86
CA ALA A 5 28.38 3.02 -3.01
C ALA A 5 27.82 3.11 -4.44
N LYS A 6 28.68 3.05 -5.47
CA LYS A 6 28.26 3.04 -6.88
C LYS A 6 27.30 1.89 -7.20
N LYS A 7 27.57 0.68 -6.71
CA LYS A 7 26.69 -0.49 -6.93
C LYS A 7 25.33 -0.31 -6.27
N VAL A 8 25.29 0.19 -5.03
CA VAL A 8 24.02 0.44 -4.31
C VAL A 8 23.19 1.50 -5.03
N PHE A 9 23.79 2.64 -5.39
CA PHE A 9 23.09 3.70 -6.14
C PHE A 9 22.61 3.21 -7.50
N HIS A 10 23.43 2.46 -8.24
CA HIS A 10 23.03 1.88 -9.51
C HIS A 10 21.82 0.95 -9.35
N SER A 11 21.83 0.08 -8.33
CA SER A 11 20.70 -0.81 -8.04
C SER A 11 19.41 -0.03 -7.75
N HIS A 12 19.48 1.09 -7.03
CA HIS A 12 18.31 1.93 -6.76
C HIS A 12 17.81 2.66 -8.02
N ILE A 13 18.73 3.19 -8.84
CA ILE A 13 18.37 3.84 -10.11
C ILE A 13 17.64 2.85 -11.02
N THR A 14 18.18 1.64 -11.18
CA THR A 14 17.54 0.58 -11.96
C THR A 14 16.16 0.25 -11.40
N GLY A 15 16.02 0.07 -10.08
CA GLY A 15 14.71 -0.21 -9.46
C GLY A 15 13.67 0.89 -9.68
N LEU A 16 14.09 2.16 -9.70
CA LEU A 16 13.19 3.29 -10.00
C LEU A 16 12.78 3.30 -11.48
N GLN A 17 13.71 3.04 -12.40
CA GLN A 17 13.43 2.94 -13.83
C GLN A 17 12.49 1.78 -14.14
N ASP A 18 12.72 0.61 -13.54
CA ASP A 18 11.85 -0.56 -13.69
C ASP A 18 10.45 -0.28 -13.15
N THR A 19 10.34 0.40 -12.00
CA THR A 19 9.03 0.81 -11.45
C THR A 19 8.29 1.73 -12.42
N LEU A 20 8.98 2.71 -13.03
CA LEU A 20 8.39 3.61 -14.01
C LEU A 20 7.91 2.87 -15.26
N HIS A 21 8.68 1.88 -15.76
CA HIS A 21 8.29 1.08 -16.93
C HIS A 21 7.11 0.14 -16.66
N LEU A 22 6.93 -0.31 -15.42
CA LEU A 22 5.83 -1.19 -15.01
C LEU A 22 4.57 -0.44 -14.60
N LEU A 23 4.68 0.88 -14.43
CA LEU A 23 3.57 1.72 -13.96
C LEU A 23 2.43 1.68 -14.98
N ASN A 24 1.22 1.48 -14.48
CA ASN A 24 0.01 1.53 -15.27
C ASN A 24 -0.73 2.84 -14.98
N ASP A 25 -0.72 3.76 -15.94
CA ASP A 25 -1.32 5.09 -15.79
C ASP A 25 -2.81 5.00 -15.42
N THR A 26 -3.56 4.10 -16.06
CA THR A 26 -4.98 3.89 -15.75
C THR A 26 -5.19 3.43 -14.30
N ALA A 27 -4.36 2.50 -13.81
CA ALA A 27 -4.46 2.03 -12.43
C ALA A 27 -4.08 3.14 -11.42
N LEU A 28 -3.09 3.97 -11.77
CA LEU A 28 -2.69 5.11 -10.97
C LEU A 28 -3.79 6.16 -10.88
N GLU A 29 -4.43 6.51 -12.01
CA GLU A 29 -5.57 7.43 -12.04
C GLU A 29 -6.76 6.89 -11.22
N GLN A 30 -7.06 5.60 -11.32
CA GLN A 30 -8.09 4.95 -10.51
C GLN A 30 -7.75 5.02 -9.02
N ALA A 31 -6.49 4.81 -8.64
CA ALA A 31 -6.04 4.92 -7.26
C ALA A 31 -6.21 6.35 -6.73
N VAL A 32 -5.77 7.35 -7.49
CA VAL A 32 -5.91 8.77 -7.13
C VAL A 32 -7.38 9.13 -6.94
N LYS A 33 -8.25 8.75 -7.88
CA LYS A 33 -9.69 9.01 -7.79
C LYS A 33 -10.31 8.36 -6.56
N ALA A 34 -9.98 7.10 -6.29
CA ALA A 34 -10.46 6.39 -5.10
C ALA A 34 -10.05 7.10 -3.80
N LEU A 35 -8.81 7.60 -3.73
CA LEU A 35 -8.31 8.32 -2.56
C LEU A 35 -8.99 9.69 -2.39
N GLN A 36 -9.28 10.40 -3.48
CA GLN A 36 -9.99 11.68 -3.43
C GLN A 36 -11.45 11.55 -2.96
N GLU A 37 -12.10 10.45 -3.29
CA GLU A 37 -13.50 10.18 -2.90
C GLU A 37 -13.62 9.55 -1.50
N ALA A 38 -12.50 9.14 -0.89
CA ALA A 38 -12.50 8.45 0.39
C ALA A 38 -12.68 9.39 1.58
N ASN A 39 -13.52 8.98 2.53
CA ASN A 39 -13.66 9.67 3.82
C ASN A 39 -12.65 9.15 4.86
N ARG A 40 -12.00 8.02 4.57
CA ARG A 40 -11.05 7.35 5.45
C ARG A 40 -10.02 6.61 4.61
N ILE A 41 -8.74 6.86 4.89
CA ILE A 41 -7.62 6.22 4.20
C ILE A 41 -6.73 5.56 5.24
N GLU A 42 -6.47 4.27 5.09
CA GLU A 42 -5.59 3.52 5.98
C GLU A 42 -4.48 2.80 5.21
N PHE A 43 -3.28 2.79 5.77
CA PHE A 43 -2.13 2.06 5.23
C PHE A 43 -1.83 0.84 6.10
N TYR A 44 -1.84 -0.34 5.51
CA TYR A 44 -1.66 -1.60 6.23
C TYR A 44 -0.33 -2.23 5.84
N ARG A 45 0.60 -2.28 6.80
CA ARG A 45 1.77 -3.15 6.69
C ARG A 45 2.55 -3.30 7.99
N ASN A 46 2.77 -4.55 8.42
CA ASN A 46 3.62 -4.88 9.57
C ASN A 46 5.06 -5.23 9.17
N GLY A 47 5.98 -5.18 10.13
CA GLY A 47 7.39 -5.58 9.96
C GLY A 47 8.23 -4.59 9.16
N GLY A 48 9.30 -5.07 8.50
CA GLY A 48 10.28 -4.21 7.81
C GLY A 48 9.70 -3.29 6.72
N SER A 49 8.57 -3.66 6.11
CA SER A 49 7.88 -2.81 5.12
C SER A 49 6.90 -1.82 5.76
N GLY A 50 6.66 -1.89 7.09
CA GLY A 50 5.80 -0.94 7.81
C GLY A 50 6.35 0.48 7.78
N ILE A 51 7.67 0.65 7.62
CA ILE A 51 8.27 1.97 7.42
C ILE A 51 7.75 2.67 6.15
N ILE A 52 7.38 1.91 5.12
CA ILE A 52 6.77 2.48 3.89
C ILE A 52 5.36 2.98 4.19
N ALA A 53 4.57 2.27 5.00
CA ALA A 53 3.26 2.73 5.43
C ALA A 53 3.36 4.03 6.25
N MET A 54 4.34 4.11 7.16
CA MET A 54 4.59 5.32 7.95
C MET A 54 5.09 6.50 7.12
N ASP A 55 5.95 6.26 6.14
CA ASP A 55 6.40 7.28 5.19
C ASP A 55 5.23 7.81 4.34
N ALA A 56 4.35 6.92 3.86
CA ALA A 56 3.14 7.30 3.14
C ALA A 56 2.20 8.14 4.03
N TYR A 57 1.95 7.69 5.26
CA TYR A 57 1.18 8.46 6.25
C TYR A 57 1.74 9.86 6.46
N HIS A 58 3.05 9.98 6.71
CA HIS A 58 3.70 11.28 6.86
C HIS A 58 3.52 12.18 5.63
N LYS A 59 3.71 11.64 4.42
CA LYS A 59 3.56 12.40 3.17
C LYS A 59 2.12 12.87 2.94
N PHE A 60 1.13 12.01 3.18
CA PHE A 60 -0.28 12.33 3.01
C PHE A 60 -0.75 13.38 4.04
N MET A 61 -0.36 13.22 5.30
CA MET A 61 -0.64 14.20 6.35
C MET A 61 -0.01 15.55 6.03
N ARG A 62 1.24 15.57 5.53
CA ARG A 62 1.91 16.81 5.11
C ARG A 62 1.18 17.54 3.97
N THR A 63 0.41 16.83 3.15
CA THR A 63 -0.41 17.41 2.07
C THR A 63 -1.86 17.68 2.50
N GLY A 64 -2.19 17.56 3.79
CA GLY A 64 -3.53 17.82 4.32
C GLY A 64 -4.54 16.69 4.13
N ILE A 65 -4.09 15.49 3.74
CA ILE A 65 -4.95 14.33 3.54
C ILE A 65 -5.01 13.52 4.84
N SER A 66 -6.18 13.47 5.46
CA SER A 66 -6.41 12.70 6.69
C SER A 66 -6.31 11.21 6.41
N CYS A 67 -5.35 10.55 7.05
CA CYS A 67 -5.10 9.11 6.92
C CYS A 67 -4.51 8.54 8.21
N ILE A 68 -4.31 7.22 8.27
CA ILE A 68 -3.61 6.55 9.36
C ILE A 68 -2.79 5.37 8.83
N ALA A 69 -1.64 5.10 9.43
CA ALA A 69 -0.88 3.89 9.15
C ALA A 69 -0.97 2.93 10.35
N HIS A 70 -1.34 1.68 10.07
CA HIS A 70 -1.34 0.60 11.03
C HIS A 70 -0.19 -0.36 10.72
N THR A 71 0.88 -0.28 11.50
CA THR A 71 2.06 -1.15 11.41
C THR A 71 2.08 -2.30 12.39
N ASP A 72 1.01 -2.42 13.18
CA ASP A 72 0.76 -3.46 14.16
C ASP A 72 -0.61 -4.08 13.86
N SER A 73 -0.69 -5.41 13.92
CA SER A 73 -1.89 -6.17 13.56
C SER A 73 -3.07 -5.93 14.50
N HIS A 74 -2.83 -5.67 15.79
CA HIS A 74 -3.92 -5.35 16.71
C HIS A 74 -4.59 -4.03 16.33
N PHE A 75 -3.80 -3.04 15.93
CA PHE A 75 -4.35 -1.77 15.45
C PHE A 75 -5.07 -1.90 14.11
N GLN A 76 -4.63 -2.78 13.20
CA GLN A 76 -5.37 -3.09 11.96
C GLN A 76 -6.77 -3.64 12.29
N ILE A 77 -6.86 -4.62 13.19
CA ILE A 77 -8.13 -5.21 13.61
C ILE A 77 -9.04 -4.16 14.27
N MET A 78 -8.50 -3.27 15.10
CA MET A 78 -9.29 -2.18 15.68
C MET A 78 -9.76 -1.18 14.62
N GLY A 79 -8.90 -0.84 13.66
CA GLY A 79 -9.21 0.04 12.53
C GLY A 79 -10.33 -0.50 11.63
N GLU A 80 -10.36 -1.82 11.42
CA GLU A 80 -11.36 -2.51 10.60
C GLU A 80 -12.81 -2.24 11.04
N GLY A 81 -13.05 -2.06 12.34
CA GLY A 81 -14.37 -1.73 12.89
C GLY A 81 -14.88 -0.34 12.47
N LEU A 82 -13.98 0.51 11.98
CA LEU A 82 -14.28 1.88 11.58
C LEU A 82 -14.34 2.04 10.04
N LEU A 83 -14.10 0.97 9.30
CA LEU A 83 -14.19 0.94 7.85
C LEU A 83 -15.63 0.93 7.36
N SER A 84 -15.83 1.47 6.16
CA SER A 84 -17.11 1.53 5.46
C SER A 84 -16.89 1.55 3.95
N LYS A 85 -17.98 1.57 3.17
CA LYS A 85 -17.96 1.71 1.71
C LYS A 85 -17.22 2.95 1.16
N ASN A 86 -17.01 3.97 2.00
CA ASN A 86 -16.27 5.18 1.64
C ASN A 86 -14.83 5.16 2.18
N SER A 87 -14.33 3.99 2.59
CA SER A 87 -12.96 3.83 3.08
C SER A 87 -12.07 3.23 2.00
N VAL A 88 -10.80 3.62 2.00
CA VAL A 88 -9.74 3.02 1.18
C VAL A 88 -8.68 2.45 2.10
N VAL A 89 -8.32 1.19 1.87
CA VAL A 89 -7.19 0.54 2.55
C VAL A 89 -6.10 0.24 1.54
N ILE A 90 -4.88 0.68 1.83
CA ILE A 90 -3.70 0.50 0.99
C ILE A 90 -2.82 -0.58 1.63
N GLY A 91 -2.84 -1.77 1.05
CA GLY A 91 -2.01 -2.90 1.47
C GLY A 91 -0.66 -2.90 0.76
N ILE A 92 0.44 -2.94 1.52
CA ILE A 92 1.79 -2.85 0.95
C ILE A 92 2.50 -4.19 1.13
N SER A 93 2.86 -4.88 0.07
CA SER A 93 3.59 -6.14 0.17
C SER A 93 4.45 -6.43 -1.04
N HIS A 94 5.75 -6.56 -0.83
CA HIS A 94 6.69 -6.90 -1.89
C HIS A 94 6.29 -8.23 -2.56
N SER A 95 6.18 -9.32 -1.79
CA SER A 95 5.81 -10.66 -2.30
C SER A 95 4.32 -10.87 -2.54
N GLY A 96 3.45 -10.03 -1.95
CA GLY A 96 2.00 -10.18 -2.02
C GLY A 96 1.44 -11.46 -1.37
N SER A 97 2.20 -12.10 -0.47
CA SER A 97 1.87 -13.40 0.13
C SER A 97 1.85 -13.41 1.67
N ASN A 98 1.96 -12.25 2.31
CA ASN A 98 1.96 -12.15 3.77
C ASN A 98 0.55 -12.42 4.32
N LYS A 99 0.37 -13.58 4.98
CA LYS A 99 -0.95 -14.03 5.48
C LYS A 99 -1.67 -13.00 6.34
N GLY A 100 -1.01 -12.44 7.35
CA GLY A 100 -1.64 -11.46 8.23
C GLY A 100 -2.13 -10.20 7.50
N LEU A 101 -1.39 -9.74 6.49
CA LEU A 101 -1.88 -8.65 5.64
C LEU A 101 -3.08 -9.09 4.79
N LEU A 102 -3.03 -10.28 4.18
CA LEU A 102 -4.13 -10.79 3.35
C LEU A 102 -5.41 -10.92 4.17
N GLU A 103 -5.34 -11.50 5.37
CA GLU A 103 -6.45 -11.63 6.31
C GLU A 103 -7.05 -10.26 6.68
N ALA A 104 -6.20 -9.27 7.01
CA ALA A 104 -6.67 -7.92 7.33
C ALA A 104 -7.37 -7.24 6.13
N LEU A 105 -6.85 -7.43 4.92
CA LEU A 105 -7.45 -6.88 3.70
C LEU A 105 -8.77 -7.59 3.32
N GLU A 106 -8.89 -8.88 3.60
CA GLU A 106 -10.16 -9.62 3.44
C GLU A 106 -11.25 -9.04 4.35
N VAL A 107 -10.92 -8.77 5.62
CA VAL A 107 -11.88 -8.14 6.54
C VAL A 107 -12.21 -6.72 6.12
N ALA A 108 -11.21 -5.93 5.72
CA ALA A 108 -11.43 -4.58 5.19
C ALA A 108 -12.37 -4.57 3.99
N LYS A 109 -12.17 -5.50 3.04
CA LYS A 109 -13.05 -5.69 1.88
C LYS A 109 -14.46 -6.10 2.29
N ALA A 110 -14.60 -7.02 3.25
CA ALA A 110 -15.90 -7.43 3.78
C ALA A 110 -16.66 -6.28 4.48
N ARG A 111 -15.94 -5.29 5.03
CA ARG A 111 -16.50 -4.04 5.56
C ARG A 111 -16.88 -3.02 4.48
N GLY A 112 -16.61 -3.35 3.21
CA GLY A 112 -16.89 -2.51 2.05
C GLY A 112 -15.78 -1.54 1.67
N ALA A 113 -14.63 -1.56 2.36
CA ALA A 113 -13.52 -0.71 1.97
C ALA A 113 -12.97 -1.12 0.60
N LYS A 114 -12.57 -0.12 -0.19
CA LYS A 114 -11.86 -0.36 -1.44
C LYS A 114 -10.38 -0.62 -1.14
N ILE A 115 -9.83 -1.66 -1.76
CA ILE A 115 -8.47 -2.12 -1.52
C ILE A 115 -7.57 -1.71 -2.68
N ILE A 116 -6.49 -1.00 -2.33
CA ILE A 116 -5.37 -0.69 -3.23
C ILE A 116 -4.16 -1.51 -2.78
N ALA A 117 -3.54 -2.25 -3.69
CA ALA A 117 -2.33 -3.02 -3.40
C ALA A 117 -1.09 -2.36 -4.01
N ILE A 118 -0.03 -2.21 -3.23
CA ILE A 118 1.31 -1.83 -3.71
C ILE A 118 2.21 -3.07 -3.64
N ARG A 119 2.67 -3.57 -4.79
CA ARG A 119 3.35 -4.87 -4.88
C ARG A 119 4.34 -5.01 -6.04
N SER A 120 5.46 -5.69 -5.77
CA SER A 120 6.51 -5.87 -6.79
C SER A 120 6.27 -7.07 -7.71
N TYR A 121 5.54 -8.10 -7.27
CA TYR A 121 5.28 -9.30 -8.07
C TYR A 121 3.88 -9.30 -8.68
N GLN A 122 3.81 -9.31 -10.02
CA GLN A 122 2.57 -9.29 -10.80
C GLN A 122 1.67 -10.53 -10.65
N LYS A 123 2.13 -11.59 -9.96
CA LYS A 123 1.34 -12.77 -9.64
C LYS A 123 1.46 -13.05 -8.15
N SER A 124 0.45 -12.65 -7.38
CA SER A 124 0.40 -12.86 -5.94
C SER A 124 -1.04 -12.93 -5.43
N ALA A 125 -1.24 -13.53 -4.25
CA ALA A 125 -2.56 -13.67 -3.64
C ALA A 125 -3.24 -12.30 -3.40
N LEU A 126 -2.44 -11.28 -3.09
CA LEU A 126 -2.90 -9.91 -2.88
C LEU A 126 -3.72 -9.34 -4.07
N ILE A 127 -3.43 -9.78 -5.30
CA ILE A 127 -4.11 -9.29 -6.51
C ILE A 127 -5.58 -9.70 -6.53
N GLN A 128 -5.92 -10.86 -5.97
CA GLN A 128 -7.30 -11.35 -5.97
C GLN A 128 -8.18 -10.54 -4.99
N LEU A 129 -7.56 -9.89 -4.01
CA LEU A 129 -8.25 -9.08 -3.01
C LEU A 129 -8.39 -7.62 -3.45
N ALA A 130 -7.39 -7.08 -4.14
CA ALA A 130 -7.35 -5.66 -4.49
C ALA A 130 -8.22 -5.29 -5.70
N GLU A 131 -8.99 -4.21 -5.59
CA GLU A 131 -9.66 -3.60 -6.74
C GLU A 131 -8.68 -2.88 -7.66
N ILE A 132 -7.59 -2.34 -7.10
CA ILE A 132 -6.56 -1.59 -7.84
C ILE A 132 -5.18 -2.11 -7.43
N THR A 133 -4.34 -2.46 -8.41
CA THR A 133 -2.98 -2.96 -8.16
C THR A 133 -1.94 -2.04 -8.78
N LEU A 134 -1.00 -1.57 -7.96
CA LEU A 134 0.16 -0.77 -8.31
C LEU A 134 1.45 -1.60 -8.14
#